data_AF-A0A535FGM4-F1
#
_entry.id   AF-A0A535FGM4-F1
#
_cell.length_a   1.000
_cell.length_b   1.000
_cell.length_c   1.000
_cell.angle_alpha   90.00
_cell.angle_beta   90.00
_cell.angle_gamma   90.00
#
_symmetry.space_group_name_H-M   'P 1'
#
loop_
_entity.id
_entity.type
_entity.pdbx_description
1 polymer ?
#
loop_
_entity_poly.entity_id
_entity_poly.type
_entity_poly.pdbx_seq_one_letter_code
_entity_poly.pdbx_strand_id
1 'polypeptide(L)'
;MAQVYLPDDPRVRAQLEGAETPAVKEQPRRRPRKPRRLGGIDLVVFLAFIAGATLIVLAAARWTTPLTPAVTIDLSPSVLPAYAGYSLLRMMLAYVLSLAFTLIYGRIAATNRRAEVVMVPLLDILQSIPILSF
;
A
#
# COMPACT_ATOMS: atom_id res chain seq x y z
N MET A 1 47.67 48.13 28.39
CA MET A 1 47.44 49.13 27.33
C MET A 1 47.09 48.37 26.06
N ALA A 2 45.81 48.27 25.70
CA ALA A 2 45.40 47.66 24.45
C ALA A 2 45.49 48.72 23.35
N GLN A 3 46.49 48.63 22.50
CA GLN A 3 46.60 49.47 21.31
C GLN A 3 45.50 48.99 20.34
N VAL A 4 44.43 49.79 20.19
CA VAL A 4 43.42 49.55 19.17
C VAL A 4 44.09 49.74 17.82
N TYR A 5 44.47 48.63 17.19
CA TYR A 5 45.06 48.62 15.85
C TYR A 5 43.97 49.06 14.86
N LEU A 6 44.05 50.32 14.43
CA LEU A 6 43.17 50.86 13.40
C LEU A 6 43.91 50.76 12.06
N PRO A 7 43.48 49.90 11.12
CA PRO A 7 44.19 49.70 9.86
C PRO A 7 44.28 51.01 9.05
N ASP A 8 45.41 51.32 8.42
CA ASP A 8 45.60 52.57 7.65
C ASP A 8 44.97 52.53 6.24
N ASP A 9 44.63 51.35 5.74
CA ASP A 9 44.05 51.20 4.40
C ASP A 9 42.53 51.52 4.42
N PRO A 10 42.06 52.53 3.65
CA PRO A 10 40.65 52.90 3.61
C PRO A 10 39.75 51.78 3.08
N ARG A 11 40.27 50.83 2.30
CA ARG A 11 39.49 49.68 1.79
C ARG A 11 39.21 48.66 2.88
N VAL A 12 40.18 48.45 3.78
CA VAL A 12 40.04 47.52 4.90
C VAL A 12 39.07 48.10 5.93
N ARG A 13 39.08 49.42 6.14
CA ARG A 13 38.07 50.11 6.97
C ARG A 13 36.66 49.92 6.41
N ALA A 14 36.48 50.13 5.10
CA ALA A 14 35.19 49.90 4.46
C ALA A 14 34.74 48.43 4.50
N GLN A 15 35.66 47.46 4.55
CA GLN A 15 35.33 46.05 4.74
C GLN A 15 34.97 45.70 6.19
N LEU A 16 35.53 46.40 7.18
CA LEU A 16 35.16 46.23 8.60
C LEU A 16 33.85 46.94 8.93
N GLU A 17 33.59 48.10 8.32
CA GLU A 17 32.32 48.82 8.38
C GLU A 17 31.23 48.11 7.55
N GLY A 18 31.60 47.54 6.40
CA GLY A 18 30.73 46.75 5.52
C GLY A 18 30.58 45.28 5.95
N ALA A 19 31.37 44.83 6.93
CA ALA A 19 31.07 43.64 7.72
C ALA A 19 29.97 43.99 8.74
N GLU A 20 28.81 44.43 8.25
CA GLU A 20 27.57 44.19 8.96
C GLU A 20 27.60 42.72 9.37
N THR A 21 27.66 42.49 10.68
CA THR A 21 27.49 41.19 11.34
C THR A 21 26.62 40.33 10.44
N PRO A 22 27.11 39.19 9.88
CA PRO A 22 26.40 38.50 8.83
C PRO A 22 24.99 38.29 9.34
N ALA A 23 24.03 39.01 8.75
CA ALA A 23 22.68 39.05 9.23
C ALA A 23 22.28 37.59 9.35
N VAL A 24 22.11 37.12 10.59
CA VAL A 24 21.64 35.77 10.86
C VAL A 24 20.31 35.75 10.15
N LYS A 25 20.29 35.23 8.92
CA LYS A 25 19.06 35.00 8.17
C LYS A 25 18.29 34.10 9.09
N GLU A 26 17.36 34.67 9.85
CA GLU A 26 16.48 33.93 10.73
C GLU A 26 15.82 32.89 9.85
N GLN A 27 16.38 31.68 9.89
CA GLN A 27 15.84 30.56 9.17
C GLN A 27 14.40 30.47 9.66
N PRO A 28 13.40 30.59 8.77
CA PRO A 28 12.02 30.74 9.20
C PRO A 28 11.71 29.58 10.11
N ARG A 29 11.53 29.87 11.41
CA ARG A 29 11.30 28.87 12.47
C ARG A 29 10.32 27.87 11.91
N ARG A 30 10.77 26.64 11.62
CA ARG A 30 9.91 25.60 11.05
C ARG A 30 8.72 25.47 11.99
N ARG A 31 7.55 25.97 11.54
CA ARG A 31 6.33 25.92 12.33
C ARG A 31 6.13 24.46 12.74
N PRO A 32 5.88 24.16 14.03
CA PRO A 32 5.61 22.79 14.43
C PRO A 32 4.45 22.28 13.58
N ARG A 33 4.67 21.18 12.84
CA ARG A 33 3.62 20.51 12.07
C ARG A 33 2.51 20.18 13.07
N LYS A 34 1.34 20.81 12.91
CA LYS A 34 0.16 20.55 13.73
C LYS A 34 -0.09 19.03 13.67
N PRO A 35 -0.22 18.32 14.81
CA PRO A 35 -0.49 16.89 14.79
C PRO A 35 -1.76 16.66 13.98
N ARG A 36 -1.71 15.76 13.01
CA ARG A 36 -2.89 15.34 12.26
C ARG A 36 -3.87 14.77 13.28
N ARG A 37 -4.95 15.51 13.55
CA ARG A 37 -6.03 15.02 14.39
C ARG A 37 -6.56 13.77 13.71
N LEU A 38 -6.62 12.66 14.44
CA LEU A 38 -7.32 11.45 14.02
C LEU A 38 -8.72 11.89 13.56
N GLY A 39 -8.92 11.87 12.24
CA GLY A 39 -10.13 12.36 11.61
C GLY A 39 -11.16 11.23 11.56
N GLY A 40 -12.42 11.56 11.30
CA GLY A 40 -13.46 10.53 11.07
C GLY A 40 -13.07 9.51 9.98
N ILE A 41 -12.18 9.90 9.05
CA ILE A 41 -11.59 9.01 8.05
C ILE A 41 -10.77 7.88 8.69
N ASP A 42 -9.96 8.17 9.71
CA ASP A 42 -9.16 7.15 10.39
C ASP A 42 -10.06 6.14 11.11
N LEU A 43 -11.19 6.60 11.66
CA LEU A 43 -12.20 5.73 12.26
C LEU A 43 -12.89 4.84 11.21
N VAL A 44 -13.26 5.41 10.06
CA VAL A 44 -13.86 4.65 8.96
C VAL A 44 -12.89 3.60 8.42
N VAL A 45 -11.62 3.96 8.22
CA VAL A 45 -10.56 3.03 7.78
C VAL A 45 -10.36 1.92 8.81
N PHE A 46 -10.33 2.26 10.10
CA PHE A 46 -10.20 1.28 11.18
C PHE A 46 -11.38 0.30 11.21
N LEU A 47 -12.62 0.80 11.12
CA LEU A 47 -13.82 -0.05 11.07
C LEU A 47 -13.84 -0.93 9.82
N ALA A 48 -13.46 -0.39 8.65
CA ALA A 48 -13.36 -1.16 7.41
C ALA A 48 -12.30 -2.27 7.51
N PHE A 49 -11.17 -1.99 8.16
CA PHE A 49 -10.13 -2.98 8.40
C PHE A 49 -10.62 -4.12 9.30
N ILE A 50 -11.27 -3.80 10.43
CA ILE A 50 -11.85 -4.80 11.34
C ILE A 50 -12.94 -5.62 10.64
N ALA A 51 -13.81 -4.97 9.86
CA ALA A 51 -14.83 -5.66 9.07
C ALA A 51 -14.20 -6.62 8.06
N GLY A 52 -13.16 -6.19 7.35
CA GLY A 52 -12.41 -7.02 6.41
C GLY A 52 -11.74 -8.22 7.08
N ALA A 53 -11.05 -8.01 8.20
CA ALA A 53 -10.44 -9.10 8.98
C ALA A 53 -11.48 -10.11 9.48
N THR A 54 -12.62 -9.63 9.96
CA THR A 54 -13.74 -10.47 10.42
C THR A 54 -14.31 -11.29 9.26
N LEU A 55 -14.49 -10.68 8.08
CA LEU A 55 -14.92 -11.40 6.87
C LEU A 55 -13.93 -12.50 6.48
N ILE A 56 -12.62 -12.26 6.60
CA ILE A 56 -11.57 -13.26 6.33
C ILE A 56 -11.67 -14.45 7.27
N VAL A 57 -11.76 -14.21 8.57
CA VAL A 57 -11.86 -15.28 9.57
C VAL A 57 -13.13 -16.10 9.36
N LEU A 58 -14.27 -15.44 9.13
CA LEU A 58 -15.54 -16.12 8.89
C LEU A 58 -15.54 -16.90 7.57
N ALA A 59 -14.95 -16.37 6.50
CA ALA A 59 -14.80 -17.08 5.23
C ALA A 59 -13.93 -18.35 5.38
N ALA A 60 -12.81 -18.24 6.10
CA ALA A 60 -11.92 -19.37 6.36
C ALA A 60 -12.61 -20.46 7.19
N ALA A 61 -13.37 -20.09 8.22
CA ALA A 61 -14.14 -21.05 9.02
C ALA A 61 -15.23 -21.77 8.21
N ARG A 62 -15.79 -21.11 7.19
CA ARG A 62 -16.78 -21.75 6.29
C ARG A 62 -16.13 -22.77 5.36
N TRP A 63 -14.86 -22.59 4.97
CA TRP A 63 -14.14 -23.56 4.14
C TRP A 63 -13.84 -24.89 4.85
N THR A 64 -13.86 -24.91 6.19
CA THR A 64 -13.65 -26.13 6.99
C THR A 64 -14.94 -26.91 7.30
N THR A 65 -16.08 -26.51 6.71
CA THR A 65 -17.41 -27.13 6.97
C THR A 65 -17.56 -28.44 6.19
N PRO A 66 -18.31 -29.46 6.70
CA PRO A 66 -18.53 -30.73 6.00
C PRO A 66 -19.09 -30.56 4.58
N LEU A 67 -18.72 -31.48 3.67
CA LEU A 67 -19.03 -31.45 2.23
C LEU A 67 -20.53 -31.59 1.89
N THR A 68 -21.37 -31.97 2.85
CA THR A 68 -22.83 -32.02 2.72
C THR A 68 -23.53 -31.11 3.75
N PRO A 69 -23.38 -29.79 3.65
CA PRO A 69 -24.11 -28.89 4.51
C PRO A 69 -25.50 -28.63 3.90
N ALA A 70 -26.56 -28.96 4.64
CA ALA A 70 -27.90 -28.46 4.35
C ALA A 70 -27.94 -26.96 4.72
N VAL A 71 -27.42 -26.11 3.82
CA VAL A 71 -27.36 -24.66 4.04
C VAL A 71 -28.73 -24.05 3.77
N THR A 72 -29.41 -23.61 4.82
CA THR A 72 -30.58 -22.74 4.70
C THR A 72 -30.13 -21.34 4.29
N ILE A 73 -30.48 -20.90 3.08
CA ILE A 73 -30.12 -19.58 2.55
C ILE A 73 -31.18 -18.56 2.97
N ASP A 74 -30.79 -17.56 3.75
CA ASP A 74 -31.63 -16.40 4.07
C ASP A 74 -31.53 -15.34 2.96
N LEU A 75 -32.67 -14.89 2.44
CA LEU A 75 -32.77 -13.92 1.34
C LEU A 75 -33.18 -12.51 1.83
N SER A 76 -33.20 -12.27 3.14
CA SER A 76 -33.54 -10.96 3.69
C SER A 76 -32.56 -9.87 3.20
N PRO A 77 -33.04 -8.67 2.85
CA PRO A 77 -32.17 -7.61 2.30
C PRO A 77 -31.01 -7.20 3.20
N SER A 78 -31.13 -7.41 4.51
CA SER A 78 -30.11 -7.09 5.52
C SER A 78 -28.92 -8.04 5.49
N VAL A 79 -29.09 -9.30 5.06
CA VAL A 79 -27.99 -10.29 5.01
C VAL A 79 -27.24 -10.28 3.68
N LEU A 80 -27.87 -9.77 2.61
CA LEU A 80 -27.27 -9.70 1.27
C LEU A 80 -25.92 -8.94 1.23
N PRO A 81 -25.73 -7.80 1.92
CA PRO A 81 -24.44 -7.12 1.96
C PRO A 81 -23.32 -7.98 2.54
N ALA A 82 -23.62 -8.81 3.55
CA ALA A 82 -22.64 -9.72 4.13
C ALA A 82 -22.25 -10.82 3.14
N TYR A 83 -23.22 -11.40 2.41
CA TYR A 83 -22.93 -12.38 1.35
C TYR A 83 -22.13 -11.79 0.21
N ALA A 84 -22.46 -10.57 -0.22
CA ALA A 84 -21.67 -9.84 -1.20
C ALA A 84 -20.23 -9.62 -0.69
N GLY A 85 -20.07 -9.25 0.58
CA GLY A 85 -18.77 -9.11 1.24
C GLY A 85 -17.95 -10.40 1.22
N TYR A 86 -18.53 -11.54 1.58
CA TYR A 86 -17.86 -12.84 1.49
C TYR A 86 -17.47 -13.21 0.06
N SER A 87 -18.36 -12.97 -0.91
CA SER A 87 -18.10 -13.25 -2.32
C SER A 87 -16.97 -12.38 -2.86
N LEU A 88 -17.01 -11.08 -2.59
CA LEU A 88 -15.98 -10.12 -2.97
C LEU A 88 -14.63 -10.52 -2.36
N LEU A 89 -14.61 -10.81 -1.07
CA LEU A 89 -13.39 -11.22 -0.39
C LEU A 89 -12.81 -12.50 -1.03
N ARG A 90 -13.64 -13.50 -1.29
CA ARG A 90 -13.21 -14.74 -1.95
C ARG A 90 -12.59 -14.46 -3.32
N MET A 91 -13.22 -13.62 -4.13
CA MET A 91 -12.70 -13.22 -5.44
C MET A 91 -11.40 -12.43 -5.32
N MET A 92 -11.29 -11.53 -4.33
CA MET A 92 -10.06 -10.76 -4.10
C MET A 92 -8.89 -11.62 -3.67
N LEU A 93 -9.11 -12.59 -2.77
CA LEU A 93 -8.08 -13.55 -2.39
C LEU A 93 -7.64 -14.40 -3.58
N ALA A 94 -8.59 -14.92 -4.36
CA ALA A 94 -8.30 -15.65 -5.59
C ALA A 94 -7.50 -14.80 -6.58
N TYR A 95 -7.83 -13.51 -6.72
CA TYR A 95 -7.12 -12.59 -7.59
C TYR A 95 -5.69 -12.31 -7.13
N VAL A 96 -5.46 -12.07 -5.83
CA VAL A 96 -4.10 -11.87 -5.29
C VAL A 96 -3.24 -13.12 -5.48
N LEU A 97 -3.82 -14.31 -5.23
CA LEU A 97 -3.14 -15.59 -5.48
C LEU A 97 -2.83 -15.77 -6.97
N SER A 98 -3.79 -15.47 -7.84
CA SER A 98 -3.60 -15.53 -9.29
C SER A 98 -2.52 -14.57 -9.75
N LEU A 99 -2.50 -13.33 -9.24
CA LEU A 99 -1.49 -12.34 -9.57
C LEU A 99 -0.10 -12.79 -9.13
N ALA A 100 0.05 -13.29 -7.89
CA ALA A 100 1.30 -13.82 -7.39
C ALA A 100 1.79 -14.99 -8.26
N PHE A 101 0.89 -15.91 -8.60
CA PHE A 101 1.17 -17.01 -9.53
C PHE A 101 1.63 -16.47 -10.89
N THR A 102 0.90 -15.56 -11.51
CA THR A 102 1.24 -15.00 -12.83
C THR A 102 2.60 -14.32 -12.83
N LEU A 103 2.93 -13.54 -11.79
CA LEU A 103 4.23 -12.88 -11.68
C LEU A 103 5.38 -13.89 -11.54
N ILE A 104 5.22 -14.92 -10.70
CA ILE A 104 6.24 -15.96 -10.51
C ILE A 104 6.37 -16.82 -11.78
N TYR A 105 5.26 -17.34 -12.26
CA TYR A 105 5.19 -18.23 -13.43
C TYR A 105 5.69 -17.51 -14.68
N GLY A 106 5.20 -16.29 -14.94
CA GLY A 106 5.62 -15.48 -16.07
C GLY A 106 7.10 -15.10 -16.00
N ARG A 107 7.62 -14.76 -14.82
CA ARG A 107 9.06 -14.46 -14.65
C ARG A 107 9.93 -15.68 -14.98
N ILE A 108 9.54 -16.88 -14.56
CA ILE A 108 10.28 -18.11 -14.87
C ILE A 108 10.24 -18.39 -16.37
N ALA A 109 9.06 -18.30 -16.99
CA ALA A 109 8.90 -18.50 -18.43
C ALA A 109 9.74 -17.49 -19.23
N ALA A 110 9.78 -16.22 -18.83
CA ALA A 110 10.51 -15.17 -19.53
C ALA A 110 12.04 -15.24 -19.38
N THR A 111 12.55 -15.83 -18.28
CA THR A 111 13.99 -15.85 -17.99
C THR A 111 14.68 -17.14 -18.44
N ASN A 112 13.93 -18.23 -18.65
CA ASN A 112 14.49 -19.52 -19.03
C ASN A 112 13.88 -20.04 -20.34
N ARG A 113 14.70 -20.06 -21.40
CA ARG A 113 14.34 -20.52 -22.75
C ARG A 113 13.74 -21.93 -22.79
N ARG A 114 14.19 -22.84 -21.92
CA ARG A 114 13.64 -24.21 -21.85
C ARG A 114 12.29 -24.25 -21.16
N ALA A 115 12.10 -23.41 -20.15
CA ALA A 115 10.85 -23.31 -19.41
C ALA A 115 9.76 -22.67 -20.27
N GLU A 116 10.10 -21.61 -21.01
CA GLU A 116 9.23 -20.92 -21.98
C GLU A 116 8.51 -21.90 -22.93
N VAL A 117 9.28 -22.80 -23.56
CA VAL A 117 8.80 -23.76 -24.57
C VAL A 117 7.75 -24.72 -24.00
N VAL A 118 7.76 -25.01 -22.70
CA VAL A 118 6.80 -25.91 -22.05
C VAL A 118 5.67 -25.13 -21.36
N MET A 119 6.01 -24.05 -20.67
CA MET A 119 5.09 -23.28 -19.82
C MET A 119 4.07 -22.49 -20.63
N VAL A 120 4.47 -21.89 -21.77
CA VAL A 120 3.56 -21.09 -22.59
C VAL A 120 2.47 -21.95 -23.22
N PRO A 121 2.78 -23.07 -23.92
CA PRO A 121 1.74 -23.94 -24.46
C PRO A 121 0.86 -24.58 -23.39
N LEU A 122 1.42 -24.88 -22.21
CA LEU A 122 0.64 -25.40 -21.09
C LEU A 122 -0.41 -24.38 -20.61
N LEU A 123 -0.03 -23.10 -20.50
CA LEU A 123 -0.99 -22.04 -20.18
C LEU A 123 -2.07 -21.91 -21.25
N ASP A 124 -1.71 -21.97 -22.53
CA ASP A 124 -2.69 -21.88 -23.62
C ASP A 124 -3.73 -23.01 -23.56
N ILE A 125 -3.28 -24.25 -23.30
CA ILE A 125 -4.18 -25.40 -23.11
C ILE A 125 -5.09 -25.20 -21.90
N LEU A 126 -4.53 -24.84 -20.74
CA LEU A 126 -5.32 -24.62 -19.53
C LEU A 126 -6.34 -23.48 -19.70
N GLN A 127 -6.00 -22.45 -20.48
CA GLN A 127 -6.90 -21.33 -20.79
C GLN A 127 -7.99 -21.70 -21.81
N SER A 128 -7.78 -22.75 -22.62
CA SER A 128 -8.76 -23.25 -23.58
C SER A 128 -9.85 -24.15 -22.97
N ILE A 129 -9.69 -24.60 -21.71
CA ILE A 129 -10.68 -25.45 -21.04
C ILE A 129 -11.92 -24.60 -20.71
N PRO A 130 -13.12 -24.98 -21.20
CA PRO A 130 -14.33 -24.24 -20.90
C PRO A 130 -14.68 -24.33 -19.41
N ILE A 131 -15.02 -23.18 -18.81
CA ILE A 131 -15.42 -23.04 -17.40
C ILE A 131 -16.77 -23.75 -17.11
N LEU A 132 -17.44 -24.23 -18.16
CA LEU A 132 -18.78 -24.80 -18.18
C LEU A 132 -18.77 -26.31 -18.46
N SER A 133 -17.76 -27.08 -18.03
CA SER A 133 -17.84 -28.54 -18.07
C SER A 133 -18.94 -29.03 -17.11
N PHE A 134 -20.17 -29.03 -17.63
CA PHE A 134 -21.33 -29.79 -17.19
C PHE A 134 -21.38 -31.09 -17.98
#